data_AF-A0A2P2LN41-F1
#
_entry.id   AF-A0A2P2LN41-F1
#
_cell.length_a   1.000
_cell.length_b   1.000
_cell.length_c   1.000
_cell.angle_alpha   90.00
_cell.angle_beta   90.00
_cell.angle_gamma   90.00
#
_symmetry.space_group_name_H-M   'P 1'
#
loop_
_entity.id
_entity.type
_entity.pdbx_description
1 polymer ?
#
loop_
_entity_poly.entity_id
_entity_poly.type
_entity_poly.pdbx_seq_one_letter_code
_entity_poly.pdbx_strand_id
1 'polypeptide(L)'
;MKGFGYGRLVRRSLSRQSHKEITTITTASTACPLIPRRFPAAALLSDHGANSSTFSHFSNLRSSLAPGCFTRFSGQRRTMFIETHATPNPSSLMFYPGKPVMETGSSDFPNVRAAMNSPLAYAIFGIHGIIRVFYGSDFVTVVKADEASWDVLKPSIFAAIMDFYSSGKPLFLDSQAEAAKDTAIQEDDSETVAMIKELLETRIRPTVQEDGGDIEYRRFDPETGVVKLRMQGSCSGCPSSSVTLKSGIQNMLMHYVPEVTGVEQELDDEIQQPVNFHC
;
A
#
# COMPACT_ATOMS: atom_id res chain seq x y z
N MET A 1 75.83 -6.83 3.21
CA MET A 1 76.04 -6.67 1.76
C MET A 1 74.68 -6.58 1.09
N LYS A 2 74.44 -5.50 0.31
CA LYS A 2 73.64 -5.38 -0.94
C LYS A 2 72.29 -6.13 -1.00
N GLY A 3 71.13 -5.55 -1.27
CA GLY A 3 70.76 -4.35 -2.04
C GLY A 3 69.69 -4.72 -3.09
N PHE A 4 68.85 -3.74 -3.46
CA PHE A 4 67.88 -3.69 -4.60
C PHE A 4 66.58 -4.50 -4.48
N GLY A 5 65.38 -4.01 -4.81
CA GLY A 5 64.94 -2.78 -5.48
C GLY A 5 63.65 -3.07 -6.30
N TYR A 6 62.94 -2.02 -6.73
CA TYR A 6 61.71 -1.95 -7.57
C TYR A 6 60.38 -2.09 -6.79
N GLY A 7 59.50 -1.09 -6.64
CA GLY A 7 59.30 0.16 -7.38
C GLY A 7 58.10 0.02 -8.33
N ARG A 8 56.91 0.51 -7.94
CA ARG A 8 55.79 0.74 -8.86
C ARG A 8 55.00 2.00 -8.48
N LEU A 9 54.92 2.90 -9.47
CA LEU A 9 54.20 4.18 -9.46
C LEU A 9 52.68 3.98 -9.33
N VAL A 10 52.02 4.87 -8.57
CA VAL A 10 50.68 5.38 -8.93
C VAL A 10 50.64 6.88 -8.65
N ARG A 11 50.39 7.65 -9.72
CA ARG A 11 50.21 9.11 -9.71
C ARG A 11 48.88 9.45 -9.03
N ARG A 12 48.91 10.30 -8.00
CA ARG A 12 47.71 11.00 -7.47
C ARG A 12 47.51 12.29 -8.26
N SER A 13 46.34 12.42 -8.87
CA SER A 13 45.87 13.62 -9.57
C SER A 13 45.46 14.71 -8.57
N LEU A 14 45.81 15.94 -8.93
CA LEU A 14 45.60 17.17 -8.18
C LEU A 14 44.15 17.66 -8.25
N SER A 15 43.76 18.29 -7.15
CA SER A 15 42.57 19.13 -6.93
C SER A 15 42.46 20.29 -7.93
N ARG A 16 41.23 20.63 -8.34
CA ARG A 16 40.89 21.98 -8.85
C ARG A 16 39.43 22.32 -8.57
N GLN A 17 39.27 23.38 -7.78
CA GLN A 17 38.06 24.14 -7.47
C GLN A 17 37.78 25.14 -8.62
N SER A 18 36.50 25.43 -8.92
CA SER A 18 36.08 26.74 -9.45
C SER A 18 34.58 26.97 -9.25
N HIS A 19 34.25 28.26 -9.11
CA HIS A 19 33.06 28.88 -8.58
C HIS A 19 31.95 29.18 -9.63
N LYS A 20 30.71 29.27 -9.10
CA LYS A 20 29.61 30.23 -9.34
C LYS A 20 29.21 30.62 -10.78
N GLU A 21 27.92 30.49 -11.08
CA GLU A 21 27.12 31.64 -11.52
C GLU A 21 25.63 31.51 -11.18
N ILE A 22 25.02 32.67 -10.91
CA ILE A 22 23.65 32.96 -10.51
C ILE A 22 22.92 33.50 -11.73
N THR A 23 21.69 33.08 -12.03
CA THR A 23 20.76 33.92 -12.81
C THR A 23 19.31 33.66 -12.42
N THR A 24 18.72 34.74 -11.92
CA THR A 24 17.31 35.02 -11.59
C THR A 24 16.44 35.08 -12.85
N ILE A 25 15.24 34.51 -12.85
CA ILE A 25 14.12 35.01 -13.68
C ILE A 25 12.83 35.00 -12.85
N THR A 26 12.16 36.15 -12.91
CA THR A 26 11.03 36.64 -12.12
C THR A 26 9.74 36.62 -12.96
N THR A 27 8.58 36.66 -12.27
CA THR A 27 7.22 37.09 -12.72
C THR A 27 6.37 36.09 -13.54
N ALA A 28 5.04 35.98 -13.43
CA ALA A 28 3.94 36.56 -12.64
C ALA A 28 2.73 35.59 -12.76
N SER A 29 1.97 35.28 -11.70
CA SER A 29 0.75 35.93 -11.19
C SER A 29 -0.40 36.18 -12.18
N THR A 30 -1.50 35.42 -12.06
CA THR A 30 -2.90 35.82 -12.32
C THR A 30 -3.83 34.71 -11.77
N ALA A 31 -4.32 34.82 -10.53
CA ALA A 31 -5.53 35.52 -10.09
C ALA A 31 -6.86 34.76 -10.39
N CYS A 32 -7.42 34.18 -9.33
CA CYS A 32 -8.80 33.71 -9.19
C CYS A 32 -9.80 34.87 -9.23
N PRO A 33 -11.07 34.63 -9.61
CA PRO A 33 -12.17 35.47 -9.14
C PRO A 33 -13.19 34.70 -8.29
N LEU A 34 -13.60 35.40 -7.23
CA LEU A 34 -14.64 35.07 -6.27
C LEU A 34 -16.04 35.38 -6.82
N ILE A 35 -17.00 34.53 -6.46
CA ILE A 35 -18.43 34.70 -6.08
C ILE A 35 -19.11 36.06 -6.36
N PRO A 36 -20.41 36.06 -6.72
CA PRO A 36 -21.37 36.51 -5.69
C PRO A 36 -22.66 35.67 -5.59
N ARG A 37 -23.15 35.60 -4.34
CA ARG A 37 -24.44 35.08 -3.89
C ARG A 37 -25.60 35.93 -4.44
N ARG A 38 -26.73 35.30 -4.78
CA ARG A 38 -28.04 35.95 -4.90
C ARG A 38 -29.13 35.08 -4.27
N PHE A 39 -29.76 35.60 -3.23
CA PHE A 39 -31.13 35.24 -2.79
C PHE A 39 -32.15 36.03 -3.63
N PRO A 40 -33.38 35.52 -3.81
CA PRO A 40 -34.53 36.06 -3.06
C PRO A 40 -35.43 34.93 -2.49
N ALA A 41 -35.91 35.03 -1.25
CA ALA A 41 -37.09 35.77 -0.77
C ALA A 41 -38.44 35.16 -1.20
N ALA A 42 -39.16 34.66 -0.20
CA ALA A 42 -40.55 34.23 -0.28
C ALA A 42 -41.49 35.44 -0.44
N ALA A 43 -42.59 35.25 -1.18
CA ALA A 43 -43.75 36.12 -1.13
C ALA A 43 -45.02 35.23 -1.05
N LEU A 44 -45.69 35.34 0.09
CA LEU A 44 -47.07 34.94 0.31
C LEU A 44 -47.98 35.96 -0.38
N LEU A 45 -49.00 35.50 -1.10
CA LEU A 45 -50.26 36.23 -1.23
C LEU A 45 -51.43 35.24 -1.20
N SER A 46 -52.33 35.50 -0.27
CA SER A 46 -53.65 34.92 -0.17
C SER A 46 -54.60 35.63 -1.14
N ASP A 47 -55.56 34.86 -1.65
CA ASP A 47 -57.00 35.05 -1.42
C ASP A 47 -57.96 35.33 -2.60
N HIS A 48 -59.11 34.66 -2.45
CA HIS A 48 -60.49 35.00 -2.82
C HIS A 48 -61.08 34.86 -4.24
N GLY A 49 -62.26 34.19 -4.26
CA GLY A 49 -63.38 34.47 -5.16
C GLY A 49 -63.77 33.30 -6.09
N ALA A 50 -64.62 32.35 -5.69
CA ALA A 50 -66.10 32.39 -5.62
C ALA A 50 -66.83 31.94 -6.91
N ASN A 51 -67.51 30.80 -6.75
CA ASN A 51 -68.89 30.47 -7.16
C ASN A 51 -69.30 30.09 -8.61
N SER A 52 -70.07 28.99 -8.60
CA SER A 52 -71.22 28.61 -9.44
C SER A 52 -70.92 28.03 -10.82
N SER A 53 -71.64 27.05 -11.35
CA SER A 53 -72.54 26.01 -10.84
C SER A 53 -72.91 25.16 -12.06
N THR A 54 -73.28 23.89 -11.82
CA THR A 54 -74.00 22.97 -12.74
C THR A 54 -73.23 22.44 -13.95
N PHE A 55 -73.07 21.12 -14.07
CA PHE A 55 -73.98 20.28 -14.87
C PHE A 55 -73.53 18.79 -14.86
N SER A 56 -74.51 17.92 -14.59
CA SER A 56 -74.67 16.49 -14.91
C SER A 56 -73.48 15.51 -14.97
N HIS A 57 -73.61 14.45 -14.17
CA HIS A 57 -73.61 13.03 -14.59
C HIS A 57 -72.82 12.69 -15.86
N PHE A 58 -71.73 11.92 -15.72
CA PHE A 58 -71.55 10.68 -16.47
C PHE A 58 -70.60 9.76 -15.69
N SER A 59 -71.17 8.66 -15.21
CA SER A 59 -70.46 7.46 -14.78
C SER A 59 -69.63 6.91 -15.93
N ASN A 60 -68.32 6.81 -15.74
CA ASN A 60 -67.49 5.91 -16.54
C ASN A 60 -66.43 5.26 -15.65
N LEU A 61 -66.64 3.97 -15.43
CA LEU A 61 -65.65 3.00 -14.99
C LEU A 61 -64.41 3.15 -15.88
N ARG A 62 -63.29 3.59 -15.32
CA ARG A 62 -61.99 3.47 -15.96
C ARG A 62 -61.03 2.76 -15.03
N SER A 63 -60.62 1.59 -15.50
CA SER A 63 -59.63 0.66 -14.99
C SER A 63 -58.58 1.28 -14.07
N SER A 64 -58.43 0.70 -12.88
CA SER A 64 -57.24 0.80 -12.05
C SER A 64 -56.04 0.20 -12.79
N LEU A 65 -55.36 1.00 -13.60
CA LEU A 65 -53.99 0.72 -14.00
C LEU A 65 -53.10 1.34 -12.93
N ALA A 66 -52.71 0.50 -11.96
CA ALA A 66 -51.60 0.81 -11.09
C ALA A 66 -50.41 1.22 -11.97
N PRO A 67 -49.74 2.36 -11.71
CA PRO A 67 -48.50 2.65 -12.38
C PRO A 67 -47.52 1.56 -11.95
N GLY A 68 -47.16 0.69 -12.90
CA GLY A 68 -46.08 -0.27 -12.73
C GLY A 68 -44.90 0.51 -12.16
N CYS A 69 -44.52 0.16 -10.93
CA CYS A 69 -43.31 0.65 -10.31
C CYS A 69 -42.18 0.20 -11.23
N PHE A 70 -41.74 1.10 -12.11
CA PHE A 70 -40.45 0.99 -12.75
C PHE A 70 -39.45 1.09 -11.61
N THR A 71 -39.07 -0.06 -11.05
CA THR A 71 -37.82 -0.19 -10.33
C THR A 71 -36.77 0.35 -11.28
N ARG A 72 -36.31 1.58 -11.02
CA ARG A 72 -35.05 2.06 -11.55
C ARG A 72 -34.06 0.97 -11.21
N PHE A 73 -33.65 0.19 -12.21
CA PHE A 73 -32.35 -0.43 -12.17
C PHE A 73 -31.37 0.73 -12.09
N SER A 74 -31.09 1.18 -10.88
CA SER A 74 -29.83 1.84 -10.59
C SER A 74 -28.79 0.75 -10.78
N GLY A 75 -28.40 0.52 -12.02
CA GLY A 75 -27.17 -0.18 -12.34
C GLY A 75 -26.09 0.59 -11.61
N GLN A 76 -25.67 0.05 -10.47
CA GLN A 76 -24.65 0.65 -9.64
C GLN A 76 -23.39 0.62 -10.51
N ARG A 77 -23.06 1.76 -11.10
CA ARG A 77 -21.86 1.90 -11.93
C ARG A 77 -20.67 1.89 -10.98
N ARG A 78 -20.19 0.69 -10.64
CA ARG A 78 -19.01 0.51 -9.79
C ARG A 78 -17.78 0.55 -10.69
N THR A 79 -17.35 1.73 -11.10
CA THR A 79 -16.00 1.87 -11.64
C THR A 79 -15.05 2.02 -10.46
N MET A 80 -14.65 0.89 -9.87
CA MET A 80 -13.45 0.86 -9.06
C MET A 80 -12.27 1.13 -9.99
N PHE A 81 -11.47 2.14 -9.68
CA PHE A 81 -10.26 2.47 -10.42
C PHE A 81 -9.07 2.08 -9.55
N ILE A 82 -8.21 1.21 -10.09
CA ILE A 82 -7.03 0.72 -9.38
C ILE A 82 -5.83 1.47 -9.93
N GLU A 83 -5.15 2.21 -9.07
CA GLU A 83 -3.90 2.90 -9.39
C GLU A 83 -2.69 1.97 -9.16
N THR A 84 -1.60 2.17 -9.88
CA THR A 84 -0.38 1.37 -9.71
C THR A 84 0.81 2.26 -9.45
N HIS A 85 1.63 1.92 -8.46
CA HIS A 85 2.89 2.61 -8.15
C HIS A 85 4.06 1.63 -8.26
N ALA A 86 5.15 2.11 -8.86
CA ALA A 86 6.41 1.38 -8.92
C ALA A 86 7.12 1.44 -7.56
N THR A 87 7.84 0.37 -7.24
CA THR A 87 8.70 0.28 -6.06
C THR A 87 10.17 0.29 -6.48
N PRO A 88 11.14 0.49 -5.56
CA PRO A 88 12.56 0.30 -5.87
C PRO A 88 12.92 -1.12 -6.36
N ASN A 89 12.07 -2.11 -6.10
CA ASN A 89 12.22 -3.48 -6.59
C ASN A 89 11.51 -3.64 -7.95
N PRO A 90 12.21 -3.93 -9.06
CA PRO A 90 11.61 -4.04 -10.40
C PRO A 90 10.64 -5.23 -10.54
N SER A 91 10.81 -6.25 -9.70
CA SER A 91 9.93 -7.42 -9.64
C SER A 91 8.72 -7.19 -8.72
N SER A 92 8.55 -6.00 -8.15
CA SER A 92 7.43 -5.66 -7.26
C SER A 92 6.64 -4.44 -7.76
N LEU A 93 5.31 -4.50 -7.63
CA LEU A 93 4.40 -3.42 -8.00
C LEU A 93 3.28 -3.28 -6.97
N MET A 94 2.95 -2.04 -6.61
CA MET A 94 1.86 -1.71 -5.70
C MET A 94 0.57 -1.40 -6.47
N PHE A 95 -0.56 -1.88 -5.95
CA PHE A 95 -1.90 -1.69 -6.50
C PHE A 95 -2.78 -1.02 -5.44
N TYR A 96 -3.35 0.13 -5.77
CA TYR A 96 -4.20 0.93 -4.88
C TYR A 96 -5.65 0.83 -5.35
N PRO A 97 -6.51 0.03 -4.70
CA PRO A 97 -7.91 -0.14 -5.10
C PRO A 97 -8.81 1.08 -4.80
N GLY A 98 -8.27 2.14 -4.19
CA GLY A 98 -9.03 3.33 -3.76
C GLY A 98 -9.92 3.08 -2.54
N LYS A 99 -9.69 1.97 -1.82
CA LYS A 99 -10.32 1.62 -0.55
C LYS A 99 -9.25 1.05 0.38
N PRO A 100 -9.40 1.19 1.70
CA PRO A 100 -8.56 0.49 2.65
C PRO A 100 -8.58 -1.01 2.39
N VAL A 101 -7.39 -1.62 2.38
CA VAL A 101 -7.16 -3.06 2.31
C VAL A 101 -7.11 -3.58 3.75
N MET A 102 -6.19 -3.09 4.57
CA MET A 102 -6.06 -3.42 5.99
C MET A 102 -6.47 -2.23 6.84
N GLU A 103 -7.32 -2.45 7.86
CA GLU A 103 -7.68 -1.39 8.81
C GLU A 103 -6.54 -1.07 9.78
N THR A 104 -5.79 -2.09 10.17
CA THR A 104 -4.65 -1.98 11.08
C THR A 104 -3.57 -2.96 10.66
N GLY A 105 -2.30 -2.56 10.79
CA GLY A 105 -1.14 -3.39 10.50
C GLY A 105 -1.06 -3.85 9.04
N SER A 106 -0.35 -4.95 8.82
CA SER A 106 -0.07 -5.50 7.50
C SER A 106 -0.15 -7.03 7.50
N SER A 107 -0.14 -7.62 6.32
CA SER A 107 -0.14 -9.08 6.17
C SER A 107 0.70 -9.50 4.97
N ASP A 108 1.62 -10.42 5.20
CA ASP A 108 2.54 -10.95 4.20
C ASP A 108 2.17 -12.39 3.84
N PHE A 109 2.12 -12.67 2.53
CA PHE A 109 1.82 -13.99 1.99
C PHE A 109 2.99 -14.45 1.14
N PRO A 110 3.98 -15.14 1.74
CA PRO A 110 5.19 -15.58 1.02
C PRO A 110 4.94 -16.72 0.04
N ASN A 111 3.82 -17.43 0.17
CA ASN A 111 3.47 -18.58 -0.66
C ASN A 111 1.95 -18.81 -0.68
N VAL A 112 1.50 -19.72 -1.55
CA VAL A 112 0.08 -20.05 -1.73
C VAL A 112 -0.57 -20.59 -0.44
N ARG A 113 0.19 -21.34 0.38
CA ARG A 113 -0.33 -21.90 1.64
C ARG A 113 -0.71 -20.79 2.62
N ALA A 114 0.16 -19.80 2.80
CA ALA A 114 -0.14 -18.64 3.63
C ALA A 114 -1.35 -17.85 3.11
N ALA A 115 -1.56 -17.83 1.79
CA ALA A 115 -2.68 -17.13 1.16
C ALA A 115 -4.04 -17.82 1.30
N MET A 116 -4.13 -19.08 1.72
CA MET A 116 -5.40 -19.83 1.77
C MET A 116 -6.47 -19.17 2.65
N ASN A 117 -6.04 -18.42 3.68
CA ASN A 117 -6.94 -17.73 4.58
C ASN A 117 -7.46 -16.39 4.01
N SER A 118 -6.90 -15.90 2.90
CA SER A 118 -7.35 -14.67 2.24
C SER A 118 -7.89 -14.97 0.84
N PRO A 119 -9.20 -14.79 0.58
CA PRO A 119 -9.78 -15.02 -0.74
C PRO A 119 -9.13 -14.18 -1.84
N LEU A 120 -8.74 -12.94 -1.51
CA LEU A 120 -8.06 -12.05 -2.45
C LEU A 120 -6.63 -12.54 -2.75
N ALA A 121 -5.87 -12.92 -1.73
CA ALA A 121 -4.48 -13.36 -1.90
C ALA A 121 -4.46 -14.66 -2.69
N TYR A 122 -5.34 -15.60 -2.33
CA TYR A 122 -5.51 -16.87 -3.03
C TYR A 122 -5.86 -16.65 -4.52
N ALA A 123 -6.78 -15.72 -4.83
CA ALA A 123 -7.13 -15.39 -6.19
C ALA A 123 -5.94 -14.80 -6.99
N ILE A 124 -5.14 -13.93 -6.37
CA ILE A 124 -3.94 -13.35 -7.01
C ILE A 124 -2.88 -14.43 -7.24
N PHE A 125 -2.67 -15.33 -6.29
CA PHE A 125 -1.75 -16.47 -6.44
C PHE A 125 -2.18 -17.48 -7.50
N GLY A 126 -3.46 -17.52 -7.86
CA GLY A 126 -3.95 -18.30 -8.99
C GLY A 126 -3.44 -17.80 -10.36
N ILE A 127 -2.86 -16.60 -10.41
CA ILE A 127 -2.24 -16.04 -11.61
C ILE A 127 -0.80 -16.56 -11.69
N HIS A 128 -0.47 -17.22 -12.81
CA HIS A 128 0.87 -17.76 -13.02
C HIS A 128 1.94 -16.65 -13.05
N GLY A 129 3.05 -16.88 -12.35
CA GLY A 129 4.18 -15.95 -12.26
C GLY A 129 4.14 -15.00 -11.06
N ILE A 130 3.20 -15.18 -10.13
CA ILE A 130 3.20 -14.46 -8.84
C ILE A 130 3.96 -15.27 -7.78
N ILE A 131 4.91 -14.62 -7.10
CA ILE A 131 5.73 -15.22 -6.04
C ILE A 131 5.21 -14.86 -4.65
N ARG A 132 4.77 -13.61 -4.47
CA ARG A 132 4.38 -13.10 -3.15
C ARG A 132 3.30 -12.04 -3.28
N VAL A 133 2.43 -11.99 -2.30
CA VAL A 133 1.41 -10.95 -2.14
C VAL A 133 1.58 -10.35 -0.74
N PHE A 134 1.42 -9.04 -0.62
CA PHE A 134 1.49 -8.33 0.64
C PHE A 134 0.39 -7.27 0.71
N TYR A 135 -0.23 -7.15 1.88
CA TYR A 135 -1.24 -6.14 2.17
C TYR A 135 -0.68 -5.08 3.10
N GLY A 136 -0.68 -3.84 2.62
CA GLY A 136 -0.54 -2.65 3.45
C GLY A 136 -1.90 -2.08 3.85
N SER A 137 -1.91 -0.86 4.37
CA SER A 137 -3.13 -0.14 4.76
C SER A 137 -4.09 0.04 3.58
N ASP A 138 -3.65 0.69 2.51
CA ASP A 138 -4.48 1.09 1.36
C ASP A 138 -4.04 0.47 0.04
N PHE A 139 -3.11 -0.48 0.07
CA PHE A 139 -2.51 -1.06 -1.12
C PHE A 139 -2.25 -2.56 -1.00
N VAL A 140 -2.18 -3.20 -2.16
CA VAL A 140 -1.70 -4.57 -2.32
C VAL A 140 -0.41 -4.53 -3.11
N THR A 141 0.67 -5.05 -2.54
CA THR A 141 1.92 -5.28 -3.26
C THR A 141 1.93 -6.69 -3.83
N VAL A 142 2.33 -6.82 -5.09
CA VAL A 142 2.53 -8.11 -5.74
C VAL A 142 3.97 -8.20 -6.21
N VAL A 143 4.64 -9.31 -5.89
CA VAL A 143 5.97 -9.63 -6.39
C VAL A 143 5.84 -10.73 -7.43
N LYS A 144 6.38 -10.51 -8.62
CA LYS A 144 6.38 -11.45 -9.73
C LYS A 144 7.70 -12.23 -9.81
N ALA A 145 7.67 -13.35 -10.53
CA ALA A 145 8.87 -14.02 -10.99
C ALA A 145 9.61 -13.20 -12.03
N ASP A 146 10.92 -13.45 -12.17
CA ASP A 146 11.78 -12.63 -13.03
C ASP A 146 11.41 -12.80 -14.52
N GLU A 147 10.97 -13.99 -14.92
CA GLU A 147 10.52 -14.34 -16.27
C GLU A 147 9.15 -13.78 -16.64
N ALA A 148 8.34 -13.35 -15.67
CA ALA A 148 6.99 -12.83 -15.93
C ALA A 148 7.01 -11.35 -16.36
N SER A 149 6.07 -10.94 -17.22
CA SER A 149 5.91 -9.53 -17.63
C SER A 149 4.70 -8.88 -16.96
N TRP A 150 4.88 -7.64 -16.49
CA TRP A 150 3.81 -6.82 -15.93
C TRP A 150 2.67 -6.53 -16.92
N ASP A 151 2.95 -6.51 -18.23
CA ASP A 151 1.91 -6.26 -19.25
C ASP A 151 0.86 -7.37 -19.29
N VAL A 152 1.27 -8.60 -18.97
CA VAL A 152 0.40 -9.78 -18.92
C VAL A 152 -0.24 -9.92 -17.54
N LEU A 153 0.51 -9.61 -16.48
CA LEU A 153 0.02 -9.77 -15.10
C LEU A 153 -1.00 -8.70 -14.70
N LYS A 154 -0.80 -7.43 -15.11
CA LYS A 154 -1.65 -6.30 -14.69
C LYS A 154 -3.14 -6.54 -15.00
N PRO A 155 -3.57 -6.91 -16.22
CA PRO A 155 -4.98 -7.17 -16.50
C PRO A 155 -5.59 -8.23 -15.58
N SER A 156 -4.86 -9.32 -15.32
CA SER A 156 -5.31 -10.43 -14.47
C SER A 156 -5.41 -10.02 -13.00
N ILE A 157 -4.42 -9.27 -12.49
CA ILE A 157 -4.42 -8.75 -11.12
C ILE A 157 -5.57 -7.76 -10.93
N PHE A 158 -5.78 -6.83 -11.88
CA PHE A 158 -6.91 -5.90 -11.83
C PHE A 158 -8.24 -6.64 -11.80
N ALA A 159 -8.41 -7.67 -12.63
CA ALA A 159 -9.62 -8.48 -12.63
C ALA A 159 -9.86 -9.16 -11.27
N ALA A 160 -8.82 -9.76 -10.67
CA ALA A 160 -8.92 -10.41 -9.36
C ALA A 160 -9.30 -9.43 -8.23
N ILE A 161 -8.66 -8.25 -8.19
CA ILE A 161 -8.96 -7.21 -7.19
C ILE A 161 -10.39 -6.68 -7.37
N MET A 162 -10.79 -6.37 -8.61
CA MET A 162 -12.14 -5.87 -8.90
C MET A 162 -13.21 -6.91 -8.56
N ASP A 163 -13.02 -8.18 -8.92
CA ASP A 163 -13.94 -9.26 -8.61
C ASP A 163 -14.11 -9.39 -7.09
N PHE A 164 -13.02 -9.44 -6.34
CA PHE A 164 -13.03 -9.52 -4.88
C PHE A 164 -13.87 -8.39 -4.26
N TYR A 165 -13.56 -7.13 -4.55
CA TYR A 165 -14.29 -5.99 -3.98
C TYR A 165 -15.74 -5.89 -4.47
N SER A 166 -16.06 -6.45 -5.64
CA SER A 166 -17.44 -6.52 -6.15
C SER A 166 -18.26 -7.62 -5.46
N SER A 167 -17.60 -8.72 -5.08
CA SER A 167 -18.20 -9.90 -4.45
C SER A 167 -18.59 -9.68 -2.99
N GLY A 168 -17.94 -8.74 -2.30
CA GLY A 168 -18.20 -8.46 -0.88
C GLY A 168 -17.74 -9.57 0.07
N LYS A 169 -16.87 -10.47 -0.40
CA LYS A 169 -16.21 -11.48 0.45
C LYS A 169 -15.34 -10.80 1.52
N PRO A 170 -15.18 -11.40 2.70
CA PRO A 170 -14.26 -10.89 3.70
C PRO A 170 -12.81 -11.02 3.21
N LEU A 171 -11.93 -10.13 3.67
CA LEU A 171 -10.50 -10.19 3.32
C LEU A 171 -9.83 -11.43 3.90
N PHE A 172 -10.29 -11.89 5.08
CA PHE A 172 -9.84 -13.11 5.72
C PHE A 172 -11.04 -14.02 6.02
N LEU A 173 -10.87 -15.33 5.86
CA LEU A 173 -11.90 -16.32 6.17
C LEU A 173 -12.03 -16.54 7.67
N ASP A 174 -10.90 -16.58 8.37
CA ASP A 174 -10.85 -16.73 9.81
C ASP A 174 -10.79 -15.36 10.51
N SER A 175 -11.65 -15.14 11.49
CA SER A 175 -11.69 -13.92 12.30
C SER A 175 -10.46 -13.73 13.21
N GLN A 176 -9.58 -14.72 13.31
CA GLN A 176 -8.30 -14.66 14.04
C GLN A 176 -7.09 -14.33 13.14
N ALA A 177 -7.32 -14.07 11.86
CA ALA A 177 -6.28 -13.58 10.96
C ALA A 177 -5.92 -12.13 11.33
N GLU A 178 -5.25 -11.96 12.46
CA GLU A 178 -4.86 -10.66 12.95
C GLU A 178 -3.66 -10.14 12.15
N ALA A 179 -3.72 -8.84 11.84
CA ALA A 179 -2.60 -8.09 11.31
C ALA A 179 -1.36 -8.23 12.21
N ALA A 180 -0.17 -8.02 11.64
CA ALA A 180 1.07 -8.01 12.40
C ALA A 180 1.01 -6.98 13.56
N LYS A 181 0.97 -7.48 14.81
CA LYS A 181 1.04 -6.70 16.07
C LYS A 181 2.41 -6.85 16.75
N ASP A 182 3.45 -7.08 15.96
CA ASP A 182 4.80 -7.40 16.40
C ASP A 182 5.51 -6.23 17.12
N THR A 183 5.10 -4.99 16.83
CA THR A 183 5.61 -3.77 17.49
C THR A 183 4.80 -3.35 18.71
N ALA A 184 3.78 -4.11 19.12
CA ALA A 184 3.06 -3.82 20.36
C ALA A 184 4.03 -3.89 21.55
N ILE A 185 4.11 -2.78 22.30
CA ILE A 185 4.92 -2.69 23.52
C ILE A 185 4.19 -3.45 24.62
N GLN A 186 4.86 -4.45 25.18
CA GLN A 186 4.36 -5.28 26.28
C GLN A 186 4.97 -4.78 27.60
N GLU A 187 4.31 -5.05 28.73
CA GLU A 187 4.77 -4.60 30.04
C GLU A 187 6.09 -5.24 30.48
N ASP A 188 6.44 -6.39 29.91
CA ASP A 188 7.68 -7.14 30.14
C ASP A 188 8.83 -6.75 29.19
N ASP A 189 8.58 -5.89 28.20
CA ASP A 189 9.64 -5.39 27.32
C ASP A 189 10.63 -4.52 28.11
N SER A 190 11.93 -4.66 27.82
CA SER A 190 12.93 -3.73 28.35
C SER A 190 12.74 -2.34 27.74
N GLU A 191 13.22 -1.30 28.44
CA GLU A 191 13.20 0.09 27.93
C GLU A 191 13.83 0.19 26.53
N THR A 192 14.93 -0.53 26.30
CA THR A 192 15.59 -0.60 24.99
C THR A 192 14.69 -1.23 23.93
N VAL A 193 14.00 -2.33 24.24
CA VAL A 193 13.09 -2.99 23.29
C VAL A 193 11.88 -2.11 22.98
N ALA A 194 11.30 -1.45 23.99
CA ALA A 194 10.21 -0.50 23.80
C ALA A 194 10.63 0.66 22.88
N MET A 195 11.83 1.22 23.09
CA MET A 195 12.38 2.27 22.24
C MET A 195 12.62 1.81 20.80
N ILE A 196 13.16 0.59 20.61
CA ILE A 196 13.32 -0.02 19.28
C ILE A 196 11.96 -0.15 18.59
N LYS A 197 10.96 -0.73 19.26
CA LYS A 197 9.60 -0.90 18.71
C LYS A 197 8.97 0.44 18.33
N GLU A 198 9.09 1.45 19.18
CA GLU A 198 8.57 2.80 18.89
C GLU A 198 9.23 3.43 17.65
N LEU A 199 10.56 3.32 17.53
CA LEU A 199 11.28 3.85 16.36
C LEU A 199 10.92 3.12 15.08
N LEU A 200 10.78 1.79 15.14
CA LEU A 200 10.36 0.99 14.00
C LEU A 200 8.98 1.46 13.52
N GLU A 201 8.01 1.59 14.43
CA GLU A 201 6.64 2.00 14.11
C GLU A 201 6.54 3.43 13.58
N THR A 202 7.22 4.38 14.24
CA THR A 202 7.00 5.82 13.98
C THR A 202 7.81 6.37 12.82
N ARG A 203 8.96 5.76 12.49
CA ARG A 203 9.89 6.30 11.47
C ARG A 203 10.22 5.33 10.36
N ILE A 204 10.41 4.05 10.70
CA ILE A 204 10.92 3.08 9.74
C ILE A 204 9.80 2.51 8.88
N ARG A 205 8.75 1.95 9.50
CA ARG A 205 7.61 1.35 8.80
C ARG A 205 6.95 2.30 7.79
N PRO A 206 6.72 3.60 8.06
CA PRO A 206 6.15 4.51 7.07
C PRO A 206 6.97 4.56 5.78
N THR A 207 8.29 4.68 5.91
CA THR A 207 9.21 4.72 4.76
C THR A 207 9.25 3.38 4.02
N VAL A 208 9.20 2.25 4.75
CA VAL A 208 9.22 0.91 4.14
C VAL A 208 7.92 0.58 3.41
N GLN A 209 6.79 1.04 3.95
CA GLN A 209 5.47 0.87 3.33
C GLN A 209 5.31 1.72 2.08
N GLU A 210 5.95 2.89 2.00
CA GLU A 210 6.06 3.67 0.76
C GLU A 210 6.78 2.88 -0.36
N ASP A 211 7.73 2.02 0.00
CA ASP A 211 8.41 1.10 -0.92
C ASP A 211 7.63 -0.21 -1.16
N GLY A 212 6.44 -0.35 -0.59
CA GLY A 212 5.54 -1.49 -0.76
C GLY A 212 5.89 -2.73 0.05
N GLY A 213 6.69 -2.58 1.10
CA GLY A 213 7.02 -3.66 2.04
C GLY A 213 6.61 -3.33 3.46
N ASP A 214 7.08 -4.16 4.39
CA ASP A 214 7.05 -3.86 5.82
C ASP A 214 8.20 -4.58 6.50
N ILE A 215 8.38 -4.31 7.79
CA ILE A 215 9.31 -5.01 8.65
C ILE A 215 8.56 -5.56 9.86
N GLU A 216 8.99 -6.72 10.30
CA GLU A 216 8.49 -7.33 11.52
C GLU A 216 9.64 -7.49 12.53
N TYR A 217 9.43 -6.99 13.72
CA TYR A 217 10.34 -7.17 14.84
C TYR A 217 10.31 -8.62 15.34
N ARG A 218 11.50 -9.25 15.43
CA ARG A 218 11.63 -10.63 15.92
C ARG A 218 12.15 -10.69 17.33
N ARG A 219 13.37 -10.19 17.53
CA ARG A 219 14.01 -10.15 18.84
C ARG A 219 15.16 -9.15 18.85
N PHE A 220 15.51 -8.72 20.05
CA PHE A 220 16.74 -8.02 20.36
C PHE A 220 17.58 -8.91 21.27
N ASP A 221 18.88 -8.97 21.00
CA ASP A 221 19.84 -9.69 21.81
C ASP A 221 20.68 -8.71 22.64
N PRO A 222 20.43 -8.58 23.96
CA PRO A 222 21.09 -7.56 24.78
C PRO A 222 22.59 -7.80 24.99
N GLU A 223 23.08 -9.03 24.83
CA GLU A 223 24.51 -9.34 25.01
C GLU A 223 25.33 -8.89 23.80
N THR A 224 24.76 -9.09 22.60
CA THR A 224 25.43 -8.73 21.34
C THR A 224 25.06 -7.34 20.83
N GLY A 225 23.91 -6.80 21.25
CA GLY A 225 23.32 -5.56 20.73
C GLY A 225 22.66 -5.72 19.36
N VAL A 226 22.37 -6.94 18.93
CA VAL A 226 21.84 -7.21 17.58
C VAL A 226 20.32 -7.27 17.57
N VAL A 227 19.68 -6.49 16.68
CA VAL A 227 18.24 -6.54 16.42
C VAL A 227 17.97 -7.46 15.23
N LYS A 228 17.13 -8.47 15.42
CA LYS A 228 16.65 -9.34 14.35
C LYS A 228 15.30 -8.86 13.83
N LEU A 229 15.20 -8.71 12.52
CA LEU A 229 14.00 -8.28 11.82
C LEU A 229 13.67 -9.26 10.69
N ARG A 230 12.38 -9.48 10.42
CA ARG A 230 11.92 -10.11 9.18
C ARG A 230 11.46 -9.03 8.21
N MET A 231 11.91 -9.10 6.96
CA MET A 231 11.45 -8.20 5.90
C MET A 231 10.25 -8.82 5.17
N GLN A 232 9.26 -8.01 4.83
CA GLN A 232 8.00 -8.43 4.18
C GLN A 232 7.78 -7.66 2.87
N GLY A 233 6.86 -8.17 2.03
CA GLY A 233 6.45 -7.52 0.78
C GLY A 233 7.62 -7.28 -0.18
N SER A 234 7.69 -6.09 -0.79
CA SER A 234 8.72 -5.72 -1.79
C SER A 234 10.17 -5.91 -1.31
N CYS A 235 10.39 -5.78 0.00
CA CYS A 235 11.71 -5.80 0.62
C CYS A 235 12.22 -7.22 0.86
N SER A 236 11.34 -8.22 0.79
CA SER A 236 11.68 -9.62 0.97
C SER A 236 12.16 -10.25 -0.35
N GLY A 237 13.23 -11.05 -0.30
CA GLY A 237 13.71 -11.83 -1.45
C GLY A 237 14.51 -11.09 -2.53
N CYS A 238 14.70 -9.77 -2.42
CA CYS A 238 15.55 -9.00 -3.33
C CYS A 238 16.89 -8.65 -2.65
N PRO A 239 18.04 -9.18 -3.11
CA PRO A 239 19.32 -8.98 -2.45
C PRO A 239 19.81 -7.52 -2.48
N SER A 240 19.45 -6.75 -3.51
CA SER A 240 19.81 -5.32 -3.57
C SER A 240 18.96 -4.49 -2.61
N SER A 241 17.64 -4.70 -2.57
CA SER A 241 16.74 -3.95 -1.70
C SER A 241 16.96 -4.31 -0.23
N SER A 242 17.18 -5.57 0.10
CA SER A 242 17.39 -6.00 1.50
C SER A 242 18.68 -5.41 2.10
N VAL A 243 19.78 -5.35 1.33
CA VAL A 243 21.05 -4.78 1.81
C VAL A 243 20.93 -3.28 2.08
N THR A 244 20.33 -2.52 1.16
CA THR A 244 20.14 -1.08 1.32
C THR A 244 19.22 -0.78 2.49
N LEU A 245 18.08 -1.48 2.57
CA LEU A 245 17.12 -1.28 3.64
C LEU A 245 17.72 -1.63 5.00
N LYS A 246 18.38 -2.79 5.11
CA LYS A 246 19.08 -3.22 6.33
C LYS A 246 20.06 -2.16 6.83
N SER A 247 20.88 -1.62 5.93
CA SER A 247 21.86 -0.59 6.27
C SER A 247 21.21 0.70 6.74
N GLY A 248 20.11 1.11 6.09
CA GLY A 248 19.32 2.29 6.49
C GLY A 248 18.72 2.13 7.89
N ILE A 249 18.07 1.00 8.15
CA ILE A 249 17.49 0.66 9.46
C ILE A 249 18.58 0.63 10.54
N GLN A 250 19.69 -0.06 10.27
CA GLN A 250 20.79 -0.18 11.22
C GLN A 250 21.35 1.20 11.59
N ASN A 251 21.62 2.07 10.62
CA ASN A 251 22.14 3.40 10.88
C ASN A 251 21.18 4.25 11.73
N MET A 252 19.87 4.14 11.49
CA MET A 252 18.87 4.86 12.29
C MET A 252 18.80 4.31 13.72
N LEU A 253 18.72 2.99 13.90
CA LEU A 253 18.65 2.39 15.23
C LEU A 253 19.91 2.69 16.06
N MET A 254 21.10 2.54 15.49
CA MET A 254 22.37 2.87 16.17
C MET A 254 22.48 4.35 16.56
N HIS A 255 21.79 5.25 15.84
CA HIS A 255 21.81 6.68 16.16
C HIS A 255 20.93 7.04 17.36
N TYR A 256 19.76 6.42 17.48
CA TYR A 256 18.79 6.72 18.53
C TYR A 256 18.87 5.78 19.74
N VAL A 257 19.40 4.57 19.56
CA VAL A 257 19.52 3.52 20.59
C VAL A 257 20.99 3.05 20.63
N PRO A 258 21.83 3.63 21.52
CA PRO A 258 23.26 3.34 21.55
C PRO A 258 23.61 1.89 21.93
N GLU A 259 22.67 1.15 22.52
CA GLU A 259 22.78 -0.28 22.83
C GLU A 259 22.72 -1.16 21.58
N VAL A 260 22.14 -0.66 20.48
CA VAL A 260 22.09 -1.39 19.21
C VAL A 260 23.44 -1.29 18.51
N THR A 261 24.05 -2.44 18.24
CA THR A 261 25.33 -2.56 17.53
C THR A 261 25.14 -2.99 16.08
N GLY A 262 24.01 -3.63 15.76
CA GLY A 262 23.74 -4.13 14.42
C GLY A 262 22.30 -4.62 14.21
N VAL A 263 21.96 -4.85 12.94
CA VAL A 263 20.69 -5.45 12.53
C VAL A 263 20.98 -6.70 11.73
N GLU A 264 20.16 -7.74 11.89
CA GLU A 264 20.20 -8.97 11.09
C GLU A 264 18.82 -9.30 10.54
N GLN A 265 18.79 -9.86 9.33
CA GLN A 265 17.57 -10.35 8.73
C GLN A 265 17.36 -11.81 9.13
N GLU A 266 16.20 -12.11 9.70
CA GLU A 266 15.73 -13.47 9.90
C GLU A 266 14.91 -13.90 8.68
N LEU A 267 15.28 -15.02 8.07
CA LEU A 267 14.57 -15.63 6.95
C LEU A 267 13.79 -16.82 7.49
N ASP A 268 12.51 -16.95 7.10
CA ASP A 268 11.74 -18.12 7.48
C ASP A 268 12.25 -19.35 6.69
N ASP A 269 12.61 -20.43 7.38
CA ASP A 269 13.22 -21.63 6.81
C ASP A 269 12.30 -22.40 5.80
N GLU A 270 11.03 -22.01 5.67
CA GLU A 270 10.05 -22.68 4.81
C GLU A 270 10.08 -22.28 3.32
N ILE A 271 10.98 -21.38 2.90
CA ILE A 271 10.98 -20.80 1.53
C ILE A 271 11.56 -21.77 0.46
N GLN A 272 12.14 -22.91 0.83
CA GLN A 272 12.73 -23.87 -0.11
C GLN A 272 11.79 -25.01 -0.54
N GLN A 273 10.64 -24.71 -1.14
CA GLN A 273 10.01 -25.68 -2.05
C GLN A 273 9.54 -24.97 -3.32
N PRO A 274 10.24 -25.13 -4.46
CA PRO A 274 9.70 -24.69 -5.73
C PRO A 274 8.42 -25.48 -6.01
N VAL A 275 7.30 -24.77 -6.07
CA VAL A 275 6.04 -25.31 -6.59
C VAL A 275 6.23 -25.61 -8.07
N ASN A 276 6.67 -26.83 -8.36
CA ASN A 276 6.60 -27.39 -9.70
C ASN A 276 5.11 -27.56 -10.05
N PHE A 277 4.56 -26.60 -10.78
CA PHE A 277 3.32 -26.81 -11.52
C PHE A 277 3.61 -27.82 -12.64
N HIS A 278 3.38 -29.11 -12.38
CA HIS A 278 3.18 -30.07 -13.46
C HIS A 278 1.72 -29.94 -13.94
N CYS A 279 1.59 -29.67 -15.23
CA CYS A 279 0.34 -29.62 -16.00
C CYS A 279 -0.30 -31.01 -16.09
#